data_AF-A8INA0-F1
#
_entry.id   AF-A8INA0-F1
#
_cell.length_a   1.000
_cell.length_b   1.000
_cell.length_c   1.000
_cell.angle_alpha   90.00
_cell.angle_beta   90.00
_cell.angle_gamma   90.00
#
_symmetry.space_group_name_H-M   'P 1'
#
loop_
_entity.id
_entity.type
_entity.pdbx_description
1 polymer ?
#
loop_
_entity_poly.entity_id
_entity_poly.type
_entity_poly.pdbx_seq_one_letter_code
_entity_poly.pdbx_strand_id
1 'polypeptide(L)'
;MNRTMIAFAFVASVAAGTAEAQTVVALLDGGTMLASVDGKALKAGKPVTVSGVAGRLVGIDVRPADGMLYGLFEDGTLATLDPATGAATVKAKLDTMLPRGVTATVDFNPVADRLRVIGSDGTNLRVNVDDGKVVKDGALRYADGDMHKGATPNVVAGAYTNSVKGAKETALFDVDGALAALVKQAPPNDGILNAVGAFGIKAPTYAFDIATTDAGNEGWLMAGDTLYRVELATGKAKAAGKVNGLETPVRDIAILPAM
;
A
#
# COMPACT_ATOMS: atom_id res chain seq x y z
N MET A 1 -41.65 55.13 -18.27
CA MET A 1 -41.32 53.97 -19.13
C MET A 1 -40.55 52.97 -18.27
N ASN A 2 -41.27 52.04 -17.64
CA ASN A 2 -40.72 51.06 -16.70
C ASN A 2 -39.90 50.01 -17.45
N ARG A 3 -38.67 49.76 -17.03
CA ARG A 3 -37.89 48.58 -17.47
C ARG A 3 -37.52 47.77 -16.23
N THR A 4 -38.35 46.79 -15.93
CA THR A 4 -38.10 45.77 -14.90
C THR A 4 -37.06 44.80 -15.46
N MET A 5 -35.85 44.75 -14.89
CA MET A 5 -34.87 43.69 -15.16
C MET A 5 -35.19 42.48 -14.29
N ILE A 6 -35.51 41.35 -14.91
CA ILE A 6 -35.65 40.06 -14.24
C ILE A 6 -34.26 39.40 -14.24
N ALA A 7 -33.66 39.25 -13.06
CA ALA A 7 -32.44 38.47 -12.88
C ALA A 7 -32.79 36.98 -12.80
N PHE A 8 -32.32 36.19 -13.77
CA PHE A 8 -32.35 34.73 -13.68
C PHE A 8 -31.20 34.27 -12.79
N ALA A 9 -31.52 33.76 -11.60
CA ALA A 9 -30.56 33.05 -10.76
C ALA A 9 -30.35 31.64 -11.34
N PHE A 10 -29.18 31.38 -11.92
CA PHE A 10 -28.76 30.06 -12.34
C PHE A 10 -28.25 29.29 -11.11
N VAL A 11 -29.08 28.42 -10.53
CA VAL A 11 -28.63 27.49 -9.49
C VAL A 11 -27.91 26.35 -10.20
N ALA A 12 -26.58 26.40 -10.22
CA ALA A 12 -25.77 25.26 -10.61
C ALA A 12 -25.85 24.22 -9.49
N SER A 13 -26.67 23.18 -9.69
CA SER A 13 -26.62 21.98 -8.87
C SER A 13 -25.29 21.27 -9.13
N VAL A 14 -24.34 21.42 -8.22
CA VAL A 14 -23.17 20.53 -8.16
C VAL A 14 -23.72 19.15 -7.78
N ALA A 15 -23.81 18.26 -8.77
CA ALA A 15 -23.98 16.84 -8.48
C ALA A 15 -22.70 16.40 -7.76
N ALA A 16 -22.78 16.22 -6.44
CA ALA A 16 -21.76 15.53 -5.69
C ALA A 16 -21.69 14.11 -6.27
N GLY A 17 -20.64 13.82 -7.03
CA GLY A 17 -20.33 12.44 -7.43
C GLY A 17 -20.29 11.59 -6.17
N THR A 18 -21.03 10.49 -6.16
CA THR A 18 -20.94 9.50 -5.10
C THR A 18 -19.54 8.93 -5.14
N ALA A 19 -18.74 9.20 -4.11
CA ALA A 19 -17.46 8.53 -3.92
C ALA A 19 -17.75 7.03 -3.82
N GLU A 20 -17.38 6.26 -4.86
CA GLU A 20 -17.41 4.82 -4.78
C GLU A 20 -16.51 4.37 -3.64
N ALA A 21 -17.00 3.43 -2.83
CA ALA A 21 -16.22 2.88 -1.75
C ALA A 21 -15.11 2.01 -2.35
N GLN A 22 -13.86 2.50 -2.28
CA GLN A 22 -12.72 1.66 -2.62
C GLN A 22 -12.69 0.45 -1.69
N THR A 23 -12.64 -0.73 -2.28
CA THR A 23 -12.52 -1.99 -1.54
C THR A 23 -11.06 -2.22 -1.21
N VAL A 24 -10.76 -2.46 0.06
CA VAL A 24 -9.40 -2.77 0.51
C VAL A 24 -9.30 -4.28 0.71
N VAL A 25 -8.24 -4.92 0.22
CA VAL A 25 -7.90 -6.29 0.55
C VAL A 25 -6.85 -6.25 1.67
N ALA A 26 -7.16 -6.88 2.80
CA ALA A 26 -6.22 -7.05 3.90
C ALA A 26 -5.62 -8.45 3.85
N LEU A 27 -4.29 -8.53 3.87
CA LEU A 27 -3.55 -9.74 4.20
C LEU A 27 -3.49 -9.86 5.72
N LEU A 28 -4.09 -10.91 6.27
CA LEU A 28 -4.08 -11.15 7.70
C LEU A 28 -2.73 -11.70 8.16
N ASP A 29 -2.39 -11.44 9.42
CA ASP A 29 -1.19 -11.98 10.05
C ASP A 29 -1.14 -13.52 9.94
N GLY A 30 0.07 -14.04 9.82
CA GLY A 30 0.32 -15.43 9.38
C GLY A 30 0.36 -15.61 7.84
N GLY A 31 -0.18 -14.67 7.06
CA GLY A 31 0.01 -14.57 5.61
C GLY A 31 -0.71 -15.64 4.78
N THR A 32 -1.73 -16.30 5.34
CA THR A 32 -2.46 -17.38 4.64
C THR A 32 -3.91 -17.04 4.35
N MET A 33 -4.38 -15.87 4.77
CA MET A 33 -5.78 -15.47 4.62
C MET A 33 -5.90 -14.02 4.14
N LEU A 34 -6.90 -13.79 3.30
CA LEU A 34 -7.30 -12.47 2.83
C LEU A 34 -8.66 -12.11 3.43
N ALA A 35 -8.89 -10.83 3.68
CA ALA A 35 -10.21 -10.31 4.01
C ALA A 35 -10.49 -9.03 3.22
N SER A 36 -11.65 -8.93 2.59
CA SER A 36 -12.12 -7.66 2.02
C SER A 36 -12.58 -6.75 3.15
N VAL A 37 -12.15 -5.49 3.12
CA VAL A 37 -12.52 -4.44 4.08
C VAL A 37 -13.25 -3.34 3.32
N ASP A 38 -14.47 -3.06 3.76
CA ASP A 38 -15.19 -1.85 3.39
C ASP A 38 -14.69 -0.73 4.30
N GLY A 39 -13.82 0.13 3.76
CA GLY A 39 -13.23 1.24 4.50
C GLY A 39 -14.24 2.31 4.93
N LYS A 40 -15.39 2.41 4.24
CA LYS A 40 -16.45 3.36 4.57
C LYS A 40 -17.36 2.82 5.66
N ALA A 41 -17.72 1.54 5.59
CA ALA A 41 -18.52 0.87 6.62
C ALA A 41 -17.68 0.43 7.83
N LEU A 42 -16.33 0.51 7.74
CA LEU A 42 -15.38 0.03 8.74
C LEU A 42 -15.68 -1.42 9.14
N LYS A 43 -15.84 -2.28 8.13
CA LYS A 43 -16.23 -3.68 8.32
C LYS A 43 -15.43 -4.59 7.40
N ALA A 44 -14.85 -5.62 7.97
CA ALA A 44 -14.25 -6.73 7.26
C ALA A 44 -15.31 -7.79 6.92
N GLY A 45 -15.18 -8.35 5.72
CA GLY A 45 -15.85 -9.58 5.31
C GLY A 45 -15.24 -10.79 6.01
N LYS A 46 -15.86 -11.96 5.78
CA LYS A 46 -15.31 -13.23 6.28
C LYS A 46 -13.96 -13.52 5.60
N PRO A 47 -12.90 -13.83 6.36
CA PRO A 47 -11.62 -14.18 5.77
C PRO A 47 -11.69 -15.42 4.87
N VAL A 48 -10.93 -15.41 3.78
CA VAL A 48 -10.76 -16.53 2.83
C VAL A 48 -9.34 -17.05 2.89
N THR A 49 -9.16 -18.36 2.78
CA THR A 49 -7.83 -18.99 2.82
C THR A 49 -7.22 -18.96 1.43
N VAL A 50 -5.95 -18.54 1.35
CA VAL A 50 -5.18 -18.57 0.12
C VAL A 50 -4.90 -20.03 -0.28
N SER A 51 -5.14 -20.36 -1.55
CA SER A 51 -4.99 -21.72 -2.07
C SER A 51 -4.31 -21.70 -3.45
N GLY A 52 -3.89 -22.87 -3.95
CA GLY A 52 -3.22 -22.99 -5.26
C GLY A 52 -1.69 -22.82 -5.24
N VAL A 53 -1.15 -22.18 -4.20
CA VAL A 53 0.29 -22.13 -3.91
C VAL A 53 0.49 -22.45 -2.42
N ALA A 54 1.47 -23.29 -2.10
CA ALA A 54 1.78 -23.67 -0.73
C ALA A 54 2.63 -22.60 -0.02
N GLY A 55 2.47 -22.49 1.29
CA GLY A 55 3.19 -21.52 2.12
C GLY A 55 2.40 -20.24 2.32
N ARG A 56 3.01 -19.28 3.00
CA ARG A 56 2.40 -17.97 3.29
C ARG A 56 2.86 -16.90 2.30
N LEU A 57 2.01 -15.91 2.13
CA LEU A 57 2.33 -14.64 1.48
C LEU A 57 3.22 -13.79 2.40
N VAL A 58 4.15 -13.07 1.78
CA VAL A 58 4.92 -12.02 2.46
C VAL A 58 4.31 -10.64 2.30
N GLY A 59 3.59 -10.40 1.20
CA GLY A 59 2.90 -9.15 0.91
C GLY A 59 2.02 -9.28 -0.33
N ILE A 60 1.13 -8.31 -0.51
CA ILE A 60 0.18 -8.23 -1.63
C ILE A 60 0.13 -6.81 -2.16
N ASP A 61 -0.10 -6.66 -3.46
CA ASP A 61 -0.42 -5.35 -4.05
C ASP A 61 -1.13 -5.51 -5.40
N VAL A 62 -1.86 -4.48 -5.84
CA VAL A 62 -2.50 -4.40 -7.15
C VAL A 62 -1.53 -3.82 -8.17
N ARG A 63 -1.31 -4.53 -9.28
CA ARG A 63 -0.50 -3.99 -10.39
C ARG A 63 -1.31 -2.96 -11.19
N PRO A 64 -0.93 -1.68 -11.24
CA PRO A 64 -1.71 -0.66 -11.94
C PRO A 64 -1.85 -0.91 -13.45
N ALA A 65 -0.93 -1.67 -14.06
CA ALA A 65 -0.95 -1.96 -15.50
C ALA A 65 -2.10 -2.90 -15.93
N ASP A 66 -2.52 -3.83 -15.07
CA ASP A 66 -3.52 -4.86 -15.37
C ASP A 66 -4.69 -4.93 -14.36
N GLY A 67 -4.58 -4.25 -13.21
CA GLY A 67 -5.61 -4.19 -12.18
C GLY A 67 -5.76 -5.47 -11.36
N MET A 68 -4.87 -6.46 -11.53
CA MET A 68 -4.93 -7.70 -10.77
C MET A 68 -4.21 -7.56 -9.42
N LEU A 69 -4.74 -8.23 -8.40
CA LEU A 69 -4.06 -8.41 -7.12
C LEU A 69 -2.94 -9.45 -7.29
N TYR A 70 -1.72 -9.09 -6.92
CA TYR A 70 -0.57 -9.99 -6.86
C TYR A 70 -0.23 -10.30 -5.40
N GLY A 71 0.36 -11.47 -5.19
CA GLY A 71 0.97 -11.88 -3.94
C GLY A 71 2.34 -12.49 -4.17
N LEU A 72 3.28 -12.15 -3.30
CA LEU A 72 4.59 -12.79 -3.22
C LEU A 72 4.58 -13.81 -2.08
N PHE A 73 4.93 -15.04 -2.35
CA PHE A 73 5.08 -16.10 -1.35
C PHE A 73 6.51 -16.17 -0.81
N GLU A 74 6.68 -16.74 0.38
CA GLU A 74 7.99 -16.85 1.04
C GLU A 74 9.05 -17.61 0.24
N ASP A 75 8.64 -18.55 -0.60
CA ASP A 75 9.53 -19.33 -1.44
C ASP A 75 9.89 -18.60 -2.76
N GLY A 76 9.48 -17.33 -2.89
CA GLY A 76 9.66 -16.49 -4.05
C GLY A 76 8.66 -16.72 -5.18
N THR A 77 7.64 -17.55 -4.98
CA THR A 77 6.57 -17.68 -5.98
C THR A 77 5.77 -16.37 -6.06
N LEU A 78 5.62 -15.83 -7.26
CA LEU A 78 4.70 -14.75 -7.58
C LEU A 78 3.44 -15.32 -8.18
N ALA A 79 2.28 -14.89 -7.68
CA ALA A 79 0.99 -15.29 -8.21
C ALA A 79 0.02 -14.11 -8.24
N THR A 80 -0.95 -14.16 -9.14
CA THR A 80 -2.17 -13.35 -9.02
C THR A 80 -3.12 -14.03 -8.07
N LEU A 81 -3.88 -13.25 -7.31
CA LEU A 81 -4.82 -13.71 -6.29
C LEU A 81 -6.23 -13.25 -6.64
N ASP A 82 -7.21 -14.15 -6.51
CA ASP A 82 -8.62 -13.77 -6.47
C ASP A 82 -8.96 -13.37 -5.01
N PRO A 83 -9.28 -12.08 -4.73
CA PRO A 83 -9.56 -11.64 -3.37
C PRO A 83 -10.86 -12.21 -2.79
N ALA A 84 -11.81 -12.66 -3.64
CA ALA A 84 -13.09 -13.22 -3.20
C ALA A 84 -12.98 -14.70 -2.81
N THR A 85 -12.09 -15.45 -3.45
CA THR A 85 -11.95 -16.90 -3.23
C THR A 85 -10.63 -17.30 -2.57
N GLY A 86 -9.60 -16.45 -2.62
CA GLY A 86 -8.23 -16.76 -2.20
C GLY A 86 -7.46 -17.63 -3.20
N ALA A 87 -8.01 -17.92 -4.39
CA ALA A 87 -7.33 -18.74 -5.39
C ALA A 87 -6.10 -18.01 -5.97
N ALA A 88 -4.94 -18.65 -5.90
CA ALA A 88 -3.69 -18.15 -6.47
C ALA A 88 -3.39 -18.81 -7.82
N THR A 89 -2.98 -17.99 -8.80
CA THR A 89 -2.50 -18.43 -10.11
C THR A 89 -1.05 -18.01 -10.30
N VAL A 90 -0.14 -18.98 -10.36
CA VAL A 90 1.31 -18.74 -10.48
C VAL A 90 1.63 -17.95 -11.76
N LYS A 91 2.49 -16.94 -11.61
CA LYS A 91 3.01 -16.11 -12.70
C LYS A 91 4.50 -16.36 -12.95
N ALA A 92 5.31 -16.26 -11.90
CA ALA A 92 6.75 -16.37 -11.98
C ALA A 92 7.33 -16.84 -10.66
N LYS A 93 8.64 -17.08 -10.63
CA LYS A 93 9.40 -17.32 -9.41
C LYS A 93 10.61 -16.39 -9.39
N LEU A 94 10.87 -15.78 -8.25
CA LEU A 94 12.00 -14.87 -8.10
C LEU A 94 13.32 -15.63 -8.35
N ASP A 95 14.25 -15.01 -9.06
CA ASP A 95 15.61 -15.54 -9.19
C ASP A 95 16.47 -15.29 -7.93
N THR A 96 16.05 -14.32 -7.12
CA THR A 96 16.70 -13.91 -5.87
C THR A 96 15.66 -13.87 -4.76
N MET A 97 15.88 -14.64 -3.70
CA MET A 97 14.96 -14.73 -2.56
C MET A 97 15.18 -13.59 -1.57
N LEU A 98 14.12 -13.23 -0.86
CA LEU A 98 14.21 -12.43 0.34
C LEU A 98 15.03 -13.16 1.42
N PRO A 99 15.78 -12.43 2.27
CA PRO A 99 16.36 -13.02 3.46
C PRO A 99 15.28 -13.63 4.36
N ARG A 100 15.59 -14.79 4.95
CA ARG A 100 14.64 -15.50 5.83
C ARG A 100 14.42 -14.72 7.13
N GLY A 101 13.19 -14.75 7.63
CA GLY A 101 12.82 -14.16 8.92
C GLY A 101 12.70 -12.63 8.91
N VAL A 102 12.79 -12.02 7.73
CA VAL A 102 12.59 -10.57 7.54
C VAL A 102 11.12 -10.32 7.23
N THR A 103 10.54 -9.31 7.89
CA THR A 103 9.22 -8.79 7.48
C THR A 103 9.42 -8.06 6.17
N ALA A 104 8.67 -8.46 5.15
CA ALA A 104 8.71 -7.81 3.85
C ALA A 104 7.36 -7.15 3.54
N THR A 105 7.42 -6.11 2.73
CA THR A 105 6.29 -5.42 2.09
C THR A 105 6.56 -5.35 0.59
N VAL A 106 5.49 -5.29 -0.21
CA VAL A 106 5.58 -5.23 -1.66
C VAL A 106 4.65 -4.14 -2.19
N ASP A 107 5.07 -3.43 -3.24
CA ASP A 107 4.22 -2.42 -3.89
C ASP A 107 4.69 -2.16 -5.33
N PHE A 108 3.76 -1.93 -6.24
CA PHE A 108 4.03 -1.70 -7.65
C PHE A 108 4.34 -0.24 -7.92
N ASN A 109 5.51 -0.01 -8.50
CA ASN A 109 5.79 1.28 -9.11
C ASN A 109 4.94 1.46 -10.38
N PRO A 110 3.98 2.40 -10.44
CA PRO A 110 3.07 2.55 -11.58
C PRO A 110 3.74 3.09 -12.85
N VAL A 111 4.92 3.71 -12.72
CA VAL A 111 5.68 4.29 -13.85
C VAL A 111 6.63 3.25 -14.45
N ALA A 112 7.37 2.55 -13.59
CA ALA A 112 8.35 1.54 -14.01
C ALA A 112 7.71 0.17 -14.30
N ASP A 113 6.48 -0.06 -13.83
CA ASP A 113 5.79 -1.34 -13.86
C ASP A 113 6.65 -2.47 -13.28
N ARG A 114 7.14 -2.23 -12.06
CA ARG A 114 7.99 -3.16 -11.30
C ARG A 114 7.48 -3.28 -9.89
N LEU A 115 7.47 -4.50 -9.37
CA LEU A 115 7.17 -4.76 -7.97
C LEU A 115 8.41 -4.41 -7.15
N ARG A 116 8.29 -3.43 -6.26
CA ARG A 116 9.26 -3.16 -5.21
C ARG A 116 9.03 -4.17 -4.10
N VAL A 117 10.11 -4.73 -3.57
CA VAL A 117 10.07 -5.61 -2.39
C VAL A 117 11.07 -5.09 -1.38
N ILE A 118 10.58 -4.69 -0.21
CA ILE A 118 11.39 -4.07 0.85
C ILE A 118 11.35 -4.97 2.07
N GLY A 119 12.53 -5.24 2.63
CA GLY A 119 12.68 -5.96 3.88
C GLY A 119 12.93 -5.01 5.05
N SER A 120 12.43 -5.39 6.23
CA SER A 120 12.63 -4.68 7.49
C SER A 120 14.09 -4.64 7.97
N ASP A 121 14.99 -5.33 7.28
CA ASP A 121 16.44 -5.32 7.45
C ASP A 121 17.17 -4.35 6.50
N GLY A 122 16.41 -3.59 5.71
CA GLY A 122 16.93 -2.68 4.69
C GLY A 122 17.17 -3.33 3.32
N THR A 123 16.76 -4.58 3.13
CA THR A 123 16.68 -5.20 1.80
C THR A 123 15.78 -4.38 0.89
N ASN A 124 16.24 -4.16 -0.35
CA ASN A 124 15.54 -3.33 -1.32
C ASN A 124 15.69 -3.97 -2.70
N LEU A 125 14.62 -4.56 -3.23
CA LEU A 125 14.60 -5.31 -4.48
C LEU A 125 13.61 -4.69 -5.47
N ARG A 126 13.95 -4.75 -6.75
CA ARG A 126 13.02 -4.50 -7.86
C ARG A 126 12.82 -5.76 -8.64
N VAL A 127 11.56 -6.14 -8.81
CA VAL A 127 11.16 -7.39 -9.44
C VAL A 127 10.37 -7.10 -10.70
N ASN A 128 10.73 -7.79 -11.78
CA ASN A 128 9.88 -7.91 -12.95
C ASN A 128 8.93 -9.09 -12.76
N VAL A 129 7.63 -8.84 -12.61
CA VAL A 129 6.65 -9.88 -12.29
C VAL A 129 6.34 -10.80 -13.47
N ASP A 130 6.69 -10.39 -14.69
CA ASP A 130 6.44 -11.18 -15.91
C ASP A 130 7.46 -12.32 -16.09
N ASP A 131 8.69 -12.17 -15.59
CA ASP A 131 9.76 -13.16 -15.72
C ASP A 131 10.48 -13.52 -14.42
N GLY A 132 10.13 -12.91 -13.29
CA GLY A 132 10.70 -13.18 -11.97
C GLY A 132 12.11 -12.64 -11.77
N LYS A 133 12.66 -11.85 -12.70
CA LYS A 133 14.01 -11.29 -12.54
C LYS A 133 14.05 -10.26 -11.44
N VAL A 134 15.08 -10.35 -10.60
CA VAL A 134 15.28 -9.45 -9.48
C VAL A 134 16.54 -8.61 -9.66
N VAL A 135 16.41 -7.31 -9.40
CA VAL A 135 17.54 -6.39 -9.24
C VAL A 135 17.63 -6.01 -7.77
N LYS A 136 18.80 -6.25 -7.17
CA LYS A 136 19.11 -5.76 -5.83
C LYS A 136 19.58 -4.31 -5.91
N ASP A 137 18.81 -3.41 -5.30
CA ASP A 137 19.09 -1.98 -5.23
C ASP A 137 19.93 -1.64 -3.99
N GLY A 138 20.21 -0.34 -3.80
CA GLY A 138 20.88 0.17 -2.62
C GLY A 138 20.10 -0.18 -1.35
N ALA A 139 20.83 -0.67 -0.33
CA ALA A 139 20.25 -0.97 0.97
C ALA A 139 19.70 0.30 1.64
N LEU A 140 18.61 0.14 2.38
CA LEU A 140 17.96 1.27 3.01
C LEU A 140 18.87 1.94 4.04
N ARG A 141 18.94 3.27 3.98
CA ARG A 141 19.61 4.11 4.96
C ARG A 141 18.98 5.50 4.98
N TYR A 142 18.99 6.14 6.13
CA TYR A 142 18.63 7.55 6.23
C TYR A 142 19.65 8.43 5.51
N ALA A 143 19.16 9.48 4.85
CA ALA A 143 19.99 10.45 4.15
C ALA A 143 21.01 11.13 5.09
N ASP A 144 22.11 11.62 4.52
CA ASP A 144 23.18 12.27 5.29
C ASP A 144 22.76 13.53 6.05
N GLY A 145 21.67 14.18 5.62
CA GLY A 145 21.07 15.34 6.27
C GLY A 145 19.80 15.03 7.06
N ASP A 146 19.37 13.76 7.12
CA ASP A 146 18.18 13.37 7.87
C ASP A 146 18.47 13.33 9.37
N MET A 147 17.44 13.63 10.18
CA MET A 147 17.55 13.59 11.64
C MET A 147 17.83 12.18 12.20
N HIS A 148 17.54 11.12 11.44
CA HIS A 148 17.79 9.72 11.80
C HIS A 148 19.05 9.14 11.13
N LYS A 149 19.94 9.99 10.62
CA LYS A 149 21.22 9.54 10.04
C LYS A 149 21.93 8.54 10.97
N GLY A 150 22.32 7.40 10.40
CA GLY A 150 23.05 6.35 11.12
C GLY A 150 22.16 5.38 11.92
N ALA A 151 20.85 5.67 12.07
CA ALA A 151 19.90 4.68 12.56
C ALA A 151 19.72 3.56 11.52
N THR A 152 19.45 2.34 12.00
CA THR A 152 19.07 1.22 11.15
C THR A 152 17.58 1.36 10.80
N PRO A 153 17.21 1.50 9.52
CA PRO A 153 15.80 1.56 9.13
C PRO A 153 15.07 0.25 9.45
N ASN A 154 13.80 0.37 9.81
CA ASN A 154 12.88 -0.74 10.02
C ASN A 154 11.60 -0.53 9.20
N VAL A 155 11.72 -0.66 7.88
CA VAL A 155 10.55 -0.52 6.99
C VAL A 155 9.66 -1.75 7.08
N VAL A 156 8.38 -1.54 7.38
CA VAL A 156 7.38 -2.61 7.57
C VAL A 156 6.20 -2.55 6.59
N ALA A 157 6.01 -1.40 5.93
CA ALA A 157 5.03 -1.21 4.86
C ALA A 157 5.53 -0.09 3.93
N GLY A 158 5.03 -0.01 2.70
CA GLY A 158 5.35 1.08 1.79
C GLY A 158 4.43 1.08 0.58
N ALA A 159 4.26 2.25 -0.04
CA ALA A 159 3.35 2.43 -1.16
C ALA A 159 3.79 3.55 -2.11
N TYR A 160 3.58 3.35 -3.40
CA TYR A 160 3.78 4.35 -4.43
C TYR A 160 2.56 5.25 -4.61
N THR A 161 2.79 6.53 -4.92
CA THR A 161 1.72 7.45 -5.35
C THR A 161 1.37 7.23 -6.83
N ASN A 162 0.19 7.70 -7.22
CA ASN A 162 -0.33 7.66 -8.60
C ASN A 162 -0.42 6.22 -9.13
N SER A 163 -0.90 5.29 -8.30
CA SER A 163 -1.11 3.87 -8.59
C SER A 163 -2.26 3.65 -9.59
N VAL A 164 -2.08 4.20 -10.79
CA VAL A 164 -3.00 4.13 -11.93
C VAL A 164 -2.24 3.82 -13.21
N LYS A 165 -2.92 3.16 -14.14
CA LYS A 165 -2.33 2.80 -15.43
C LYS A 165 -1.84 4.04 -16.20
N GLY A 166 -0.59 4.01 -16.63
CA GLY A 166 -0.02 5.06 -17.48
C GLY A 166 0.45 6.31 -16.74
N ALA A 167 0.56 6.24 -15.41
CA ALA A 167 1.16 7.29 -14.58
C ALA A 167 2.50 7.79 -15.16
N LYS A 168 2.74 9.10 -15.04
CA LYS A 168 3.97 9.74 -15.54
C LYS A 168 5.00 10.00 -14.46
N GLU A 169 4.53 10.09 -13.22
CA GLU A 169 5.34 10.37 -12.05
C GLU A 169 4.83 9.55 -10.88
N THR A 170 5.72 9.23 -9.95
CA THR A 170 5.39 8.51 -8.71
C THR A 170 6.40 8.86 -7.64
N ALA A 171 6.01 8.74 -6.38
CA ALA A 171 6.85 8.85 -5.21
C ALA A 171 6.61 7.64 -4.30
N LEU A 172 7.69 7.08 -3.73
CA LEU A 172 7.61 6.00 -2.75
C LEU A 172 7.58 6.59 -1.34
N PHE A 173 6.61 6.16 -0.55
CA PHE A 173 6.55 6.41 0.88
C PHE A 173 6.59 5.08 1.62
N ASP A 174 7.38 5.02 2.69
CA ASP A 174 7.47 3.85 3.54
C ASP A 174 7.02 4.18 4.97
N VAL A 175 6.72 3.12 5.69
CA VAL A 175 6.45 3.13 7.12
C VAL A 175 7.65 2.55 7.85
N ASP A 176 8.34 3.37 8.62
CA ASP A 176 9.31 2.88 9.61
C ASP A 176 8.57 2.49 10.89
N GLY A 177 8.54 1.19 11.18
CA GLY A 177 7.82 0.61 12.32
C GLY A 177 8.46 0.93 13.67
N ALA A 178 9.78 1.13 13.71
CA ALA A 178 10.49 1.49 14.94
C ALA A 178 10.24 2.95 15.33
N LEU A 179 10.18 3.84 14.34
CA LEU A 179 9.88 5.25 14.53
C LEU A 179 8.37 5.54 14.62
N ALA A 180 7.53 4.63 14.15
CA ALA A 180 6.11 4.87 13.91
C ALA A 180 5.91 6.14 13.08
N ALA A 181 6.60 6.20 11.94
CA ALA A 181 6.69 7.40 11.11
C ALA A 181 6.58 7.09 9.62
N LEU A 182 6.06 8.06 8.88
CA LEU A 182 6.14 8.10 7.44
C LEU A 182 7.53 8.59 7.02
N VAL A 183 8.15 7.89 6.09
CA VAL A 183 9.41 8.27 5.46
C VAL A 183 9.23 8.25 3.94
N LYS A 184 10.00 9.06 3.22
CA LYS A 184 10.01 9.10 1.75
C LYS A 184 11.30 8.49 1.24
N GLN A 185 11.20 7.46 0.39
CA GLN A 185 12.37 6.85 -0.24
C GLN A 185 12.68 7.56 -1.55
N ALA A 186 13.74 8.38 -1.55
CA ALA A 186 14.11 9.21 -2.67
C ALA A 186 15.63 9.43 -2.74
N PRO A 187 16.31 8.90 -3.79
CA PRO A 187 15.79 8.01 -4.83
C PRO A 187 15.48 6.58 -4.33
N PRO A 188 14.41 5.91 -4.82
CA PRO A 188 14.09 4.52 -4.44
C PRO A 188 15.23 3.53 -4.68
N ASN A 189 15.89 3.59 -5.84
CA ASN A 189 16.93 2.62 -6.20
C ASN A 189 18.22 2.78 -5.38
N ASP A 190 18.41 3.93 -4.76
CA ASP A 190 19.57 4.20 -3.91
C ASP A 190 19.29 3.80 -2.45
N GLY A 191 18.03 3.50 -2.10
CA GLY A 191 17.60 3.16 -0.75
C GLY A 191 17.66 4.34 0.23
N ILE A 192 17.58 5.58 -0.25
CA ILE A 192 17.70 6.76 0.62
C ILE A 192 16.35 7.11 1.24
N LEU A 193 16.28 7.06 2.56
CA LEU A 193 15.10 7.43 3.35
C LEU A 193 15.24 8.86 3.88
N ASN A 194 14.14 9.61 3.77
CA ASN A 194 13.99 10.97 4.30
C ASN A 194 12.75 10.99 5.20
N ALA A 195 12.90 11.33 6.47
CA ALA A 195 11.81 11.39 7.42
C ALA A 195 10.80 12.49 7.01
N VAL A 196 9.51 12.12 6.98
CA VAL A 196 8.41 13.05 6.72
C VAL A 196 7.78 13.49 8.03
N GLY A 197 7.39 12.53 8.87
CA GLY A 197 6.88 12.82 10.20
C GLY A 197 6.28 11.60 10.89
N ALA A 198 6.23 11.68 12.23
CA ALA A 198 5.63 10.64 13.05
C ALA A 198 4.10 10.62 12.90
N PHE A 199 3.51 9.42 12.93
CA PHE A 199 2.05 9.27 12.85
C PHE A 199 1.32 9.87 14.07
N GLY A 200 2.00 9.92 15.22
CA GLY A 200 1.40 10.28 16.50
C GLY A 200 0.63 9.12 17.16
N ILE A 201 0.78 7.90 16.64
CA ILE A 201 0.17 6.67 17.15
C ILE A 201 1.23 5.57 17.27
N LYS A 202 1.02 4.64 18.20
CA LYS A 202 1.81 3.41 18.33
C LYS A 202 0.89 2.20 18.22
N ALA A 203 1.27 1.23 17.42
CA ALA A 203 0.52 0.01 17.19
C ALA A 203 1.49 -1.18 17.03
N PRO A 204 1.01 -2.43 17.26
CA PRO A 204 1.85 -3.62 17.10
C PRO A 204 2.16 -3.93 15.64
N THR A 205 1.28 -3.56 14.71
CA THR A 205 1.45 -3.76 13.27
C THR A 205 1.02 -2.52 12.51
N TYR A 206 1.62 -2.32 11.35
CA TYR A 206 1.28 -1.27 10.40
C TYR A 206 1.19 -1.89 9.01
N ALA A 207 0.11 -1.61 8.29
CA ALA A 207 -0.05 -1.88 6.87
C ALA A 207 -0.48 -0.59 6.18
N PHE A 208 0.10 -0.27 5.03
CA PHE A 208 -0.02 1.05 4.42
C PHE A 208 -0.17 0.92 2.91
N ASP A 209 -1.09 1.71 2.35
CA ASP A 209 -1.27 1.84 0.91
C ASP A 209 -1.75 3.28 0.57
N ILE A 210 -1.56 3.68 -0.68
CA ILE A 210 -1.95 4.98 -1.22
C ILE A 210 -2.99 4.79 -2.33
N ALA A 211 -4.22 5.22 -2.04
CA ALA A 211 -5.26 5.34 -3.04
C ALA A 211 -4.99 6.54 -3.96
N THR A 212 -5.11 6.34 -5.27
CA THR A 212 -5.19 7.45 -6.22
C THR A 212 -6.66 7.73 -6.54
N THR A 213 -7.08 8.98 -6.33
CA THR A 213 -8.44 9.47 -6.59
C THR A 213 -8.40 10.69 -7.52
N ASP A 214 -9.56 11.13 -8.00
CA ASP A 214 -9.67 12.39 -8.76
C ASP A 214 -9.20 13.62 -7.96
N ALA A 215 -9.26 13.54 -6.62
CA ALA A 215 -8.80 14.60 -5.71
C ALA A 215 -7.29 14.50 -5.40
N GLY A 216 -6.60 13.48 -5.92
CA GLY A 216 -5.19 13.21 -5.67
C GLY A 216 -4.96 11.93 -4.84
N ASN A 217 -3.77 11.84 -4.25
CA ASN A 217 -3.32 10.68 -3.48
C ASN A 217 -3.81 10.74 -2.03
N GLU A 218 -4.36 9.63 -1.54
CA GLU A 218 -4.80 9.47 -0.15
C GLU A 218 -4.06 8.31 0.52
N GLY A 219 -3.26 8.61 1.53
CA GLY A 219 -2.58 7.58 2.32
C GLY A 219 -3.52 6.93 3.34
N TRP A 220 -3.53 5.61 3.38
CA TRP A 220 -4.33 4.80 4.30
C TRP A 220 -3.42 3.87 5.08
N LEU A 221 -3.57 3.90 6.41
CA LEU A 221 -2.77 3.12 7.35
C LEU A 221 -3.70 2.29 8.23
N MET A 222 -3.58 0.97 8.16
CA MET A 222 -4.09 0.06 9.18
C MET A 222 -3.06 -0.05 10.28
N ALA A 223 -3.39 0.43 11.49
CA ALA A 223 -2.55 0.31 12.67
C ALA A 223 -3.28 -0.58 13.69
N GLY A 224 -2.86 -1.85 13.78
CA GLY A 224 -3.65 -2.88 14.43
C GLY A 224 -4.99 -3.13 13.72
N ASP A 225 -6.10 -2.86 14.39
CA ASP A 225 -7.46 -3.02 13.87
C ASP A 225 -8.14 -1.68 13.49
N THR A 226 -7.39 -0.57 13.58
CA THR A 226 -7.93 0.77 13.34
C THR A 226 -7.38 1.34 12.04
N LEU A 227 -8.28 1.85 11.20
CA LEU A 227 -7.95 2.51 9.94
C LEU A 227 -7.69 4.00 10.20
N TYR A 228 -6.63 4.52 9.61
CA TYR A 228 -6.22 5.92 9.66
C TYR A 228 -6.01 6.48 8.26
N ARG A 229 -6.36 7.76 8.09
CA ARG A 229 -5.91 8.55 6.95
C ARG A 229 -4.59 9.22 7.31
N VAL A 230 -3.59 9.09 6.45
CA VAL A 230 -2.25 9.67 6.62
C VAL A 230 -2.07 10.84 5.67
N GLU A 231 -1.65 11.99 6.22
CA GLU A 231 -1.25 13.13 5.42
C GLU A 231 0.18 12.94 4.89
N LEU A 232 0.33 12.64 3.60
CA LEU A 232 1.63 12.32 2.98
C LEU A 232 2.68 13.44 3.09
N ALA A 233 2.26 14.69 3.29
CA ALA A 233 3.16 15.83 3.44
C ALA A 233 3.74 15.96 4.86
N THR A 234 3.05 15.45 5.88
CA THR A 234 3.41 15.68 7.29
C THR A 234 3.58 14.38 8.08
N GLY A 235 3.16 13.24 7.53
CA GLY A 235 3.11 11.96 8.22
C GLY A 235 2.02 11.84 9.27
N LYS A 236 1.19 12.88 9.52
CA LYS A 236 0.18 12.82 10.59
C LYS A 236 -0.94 11.84 10.24
N ALA A 237 -1.26 10.96 11.18
CA ALA A 237 -2.37 10.02 11.06
C ALA A 237 -3.62 10.54 11.78
N LYS A 238 -4.77 10.49 11.11
CA LYS A 238 -6.09 10.79 11.68
C LYS A 238 -6.95 9.54 11.62
N ALA A 239 -7.47 9.10 12.77
CA ALA A 239 -8.32 7.92 12.85
C ALA A 239 -9.58 8.10 11.98
N ALA A 240 -9.84 7.13 11.11
CA ALA A 240 -11.12 6.94 10.44
C ALA A 240 -12.06 6.09 11.31
N GLY A 241 -11.51 5.05 11.94
CA GLY A 241 -12.21 4.26 12.96
C GLY A 241 -11.73 2.81 13.03
N LYS A 242 -12.23 2.08 14.04
CA LYS A 242 -11.94 0.65 14.22
C LYS A 242 -12.69 -0.16 13.17
N VAL A 243 -12.00 -1.07 12.48
CA VAL A 243 -12.59 -2.00 11.51
C VAL A 243 -13.12 -3.23 12.26
N ASN A 244 -14.43 -3.47 12.16
CA ASN A 244 -15.09 -4.60 12.80
C ASN A 244 -14.92 -5.88 11.98
N GLY A 245 -14.80 -7.04 12.65
CA GLY A 245 -14.70 -8.35 11.99
C GLY A 245 -13.27 -8.81 11.66
N LEU A 246 -12.26 -8.01 11.99
CA LEU A 246 -10.87 -8.44 12.00
C LEU A 246 -10.56 -9.13 13.33
N GLU A 247 -10.39 -10.45 13.30
CA GLU A 247 -10.01 -11.25 14.47
C GLU A 247 -8.49 -11.46 14.58
N THR A 248 -7.79 -11.22 13.48
CA THR A 248 -6.33 -11.34 13.35
C THR A 248 -5.77 -9.98 12.91
N PRO A 249 -4.60 -9.55 13.42
CA PRO A 249 -3.97 -8.32 12.96
C PRO A 249 -3.78 -8.29 11.45
N VAL A 250 -3.77 -7.09 10.88
CA VAL A 250 -3.46 -6.89 9.45
C VAL A 250 -1.95 -6.75 9.29
N ARG A 251 -1.41 -7.52 8.34
CA ARG A 251 0.01 -7.48 7.96
C ARG A 251 0.24 -6.55 6.77
N ASP A 252 -0.64 -6.60 5.79
CA ASP A 252 -0.52 -5.83 4.55
C ASP A 252 -1.91 -5.44 4.02
N ILE A 253 -1.98 -4.36 3.23
CA ILE A 253 -3.23 -3.93 2.58
C ILE A 253 -2.96 -3.57 1.13
N ALA A 254 -3.94 -3.86 0.27
CA ALA A 254 -3.94 -3.43 -1.13
C ALA A 254 -5.31 -2.85 -1.48
N ILE A 255 -5.34 -1.65 -2.06
CA ILE A 255 -6.54 -0.93 -2.43
C ILE A 255 -6.91 -1.32 -3.85
N LEU A 256 -8.09 -1.92 -4.02
CA LEU A 256 -8.56 -2.31 -5.33
C LEU A 256 -8.97 -1.06 -6.15
N PRO A 257 -8.78 -1.09 -7.48
CA PRO A 257 -9.31 -0.06 -8.36
C PRO A 257 -10.83 0.09 -8.14
N ALA A 258 -11.33 1.32 -8.26
CA ALA A 258 -12.78 1.53 -8.36
C ALA A 258 -13.30 0.77 -9.59
N MET A 259 -14.46 0.13 -9.47
CA MET A 259 -15.04 -0.68 -10.54
C MET A 259 -15.81 0.16 -11.56
#